data_AF-A0A1G3KJU8-F1
#
_entry.id   AF-A0A1G3KJU8-F1
#
_cell.length_a   1.000
_cell.length_b   1.000
_cell.length_c   1.000
_cell.angle_alpha   90.00
_cell.angle_beta   90.00
_cell.angle_gamma   90.00
#
_symmetry.space_group_name_H-M   'P 1'
#
loop_
_entity.id
_entity.type
_entity.pdbx_description
1 polymer ?
#
loop_
_entity_poly.entity_id
_entity_poly.type
_entity_poly.pdbx_seq_one_letter_code
_entity_poly.pdbx_strand_id
1 'polypeptide(L)'
;MKFPQSHSGSSGGSPCDCLPRPESPPVAAPTLTTFVLRYRDAWFGMEKRVAFEAEDVAAALAMMEREPIGDWAELTQDGALICRRGHEPGDAPDYWVVD
;
A
#
# COMPACT_ATOMS: atom_id res chain seq x y z
N MET A 1 5.97 4.29 62.21
CA MET A 1 4.74 4.40 63.02
C MET A 1 3.98 5.66 62.57
N LYS A 2 2.63 5.61 62.59
CA LYS A 2 1.53 6.53 62.15
C LYS A 2 1.83 8.06 62.22
N PHE A 3 1.26 8.96 61.40
CA PHE A 3 -0.13 9.54 61.38
C PHE A 3 -0.40 10.36 60.07
N PRO A 4 -1.58 10.97 59.81
CA PRO A 4 -2.88 10.42 59.39
C PRO A 4 -3.44 11.05 58.07
N GLN A 5 -4.58 10.53 57.57
CA GLN A 5 -5.38 11.10 56.47
C GLN A 5 -6.31 12.24 56.94
N SER A 6 -6.73 13.06 55.95
CA SER A 6 -7.88 14.02 55.87
C SER A 6 -7.35 15.44 55.60
N HIS A 7 -7.82 16.20 54.61
CA HIS A 7 -9.18 16.72 54.50
C HIS A 7 -9.66 16.91 53.04
N SER A 8 -10.97 16.73 52.94
CA SER A 8 -11.95 17.05 51.91
C SER A 8 -11.99 18.54 51.49
N GLY A 9 -12.50 18.80 50.29
CA GLY A 9 -13.02 20.12 49.88
C GLY A 9 -12.66 20.45 48.42
N SER A 10 -13.38 19.92 47.42
CA SER A 10 -14.65 20.43 46.86
C SER A 10 -14.49 21.56 45.84
N SER A 11 -15.28 21.43 44.77
CA SER A 11 -15.66 22.44 43.77
C SER A 11 -14.71 22.72 42.60
N GLY A 12 -14.95 21.96 41.53
CA GLY A 12 -14.64 22.33 40.16
C GLY A 12 -15.63 21.64 39.25
N GLY A 13 -16.87 22.14 39.21
CA GLY A 13 -17.87 21.68 38.26
C GLY A 13 -17.35 21.83 36.84
N SER A 14 -17.13 20.71 36.16
CA SER A 14 -17.02 20.68 34.71
C SER A 14 -18.13 19.76 34.20
N PRO A 15 -19.24 20.32 33.70
CA PRO A 15 -20.26 19.56 33.00
C PRO A 15 -19.86 19.33 31.54
N CYS A 16 -18.59 19.01 31.26
CA CYS A 16 -18.16 18.73 29.90
C CYS A 16 -18.38 17.26 29.59
N ASP A 17 -19.58 17.00 29.07
CA ASP A 17 -19.78 16.19 27.87
C ASP A 17 -19.08 14.83 27.88
N CYS A 18 -19.69 13.89 28.59
CA CYS A 18 -19.68 12.48 28.19
C CYS A 18 -20.51 12.29 26.90
N LEU A 19 -20.26 13.08 25.85
CA LEU A 19 -20.84 12.78 24.54
C LEU A 19 -20.20 11.49 24.05
N PRO A 20 -20.98 10.49 23.62
CA PRO A 20 -20.42 9.35 22.93
C PRO A 20 -19.64 9.91 21.75
N ARG A 21 -18.33 9.61 21.71
CA ARG A 21 -17.51 9.91 20.54
C ARG A 21 -18.26 9.32 19.35
N PRO A 22 -18.65 10.10 18.33
CA PRO A 22 -19.24 9.53 17.13
C PRO A 22 -18.27 8.47 16.65
N GLU A 23 -18.70 7.21 16.69
CA GLU A 23 -17.97 6.10 16.11
C GLU A 23 -17.88 6.45 14.64
N SER A 24 -16.74 7.02 14.22
CA SER A 24 -16.42 7.12 12.81
C SER A 24 -16.65 5.72 12.24
N PRO A 25 -17.45 5.57 11.17
CA PRO A 25 -17.65 4.26 10.58
C PRO A 25 -16.27 3.64 10.36
N PRO A 26 -16.09 2.33 10.65
CA PRO A 26 -14.81 1.70 10.38
C PRO A 26 -14.49 2.01 8.93
N VAL A 27 -13.43 2.80 8.71
CA VAL A 27 -12.91 3.03 7.37
C VAL A 27 -12.58 1.63 6.90
N ALA A 28 -13.38 1.12 5.95
CA ALA A 28 -13.19 -0.22 5.43
C ALA A 28 -11.71 -0.31 5.03
N ALA A 29 -11.00 -1.27 5.61
CA ALA A 29 -9.60 -1.48 5.25
C ALA A 29 -9.53 -1.65 3.74
N PRO A 30 -8.57 -1.00 3.04
CA PRO A 30 -8.47 -1.14 1.60
C PRO A 30 -8.32 -2.62 1.28
N THR A 31 -9.12 -3.10 0.33
CA THR A 31 -9.00 -4.47 -0.15
C THR A 31 -7.73 -4.55 -0.97
N LEU A 32 -6.74 -5.29 -0.47
CA LEU A 32 -5.49 -5.49 -1.16
C LEU A 32 -5.60 -6.71 -2.07
N THR A 33 -5.03 -6.58 -3.26
CA THR A 33 -4.96 -7.64 -4.25
C THR A 33 -3.51 -8.05 -4.47
N THR A 34 -3.27 -9.35 -4.59
CA THR A 34 -1.94 -9.89 -4.84
C THR A 34 -1.60 -9.84 -6.32
N PHE A 35 -0.51 -9.17 -6.62
CA PHE A 35 0.08 -9.10 -7.95
C PHE A 35 1.43 -9.81 -7.98
N VAL A 36 1.79 -10.28 -9.17
CA VAL A 36 3.09 -10.89 -9.44
C VAL A 36 3.70 -10.21 -10.65
N LEU A 37 4.79 -9.48 -10.42
CA LEU A 37 5.65 -8.93 -11.46
C LEU A 37 6.73 -9.96 -11.81
N ARG A 38 6.85 -10.28 -13.11
CA ARG A 38 7.98 -10.99 -13.71
C ARG A 38 8.71 -10.05 -14.64
N TYR A 39 10.03 -9.98 -14.55
CA TYR A 39 10.81 -9.08 -15.40
C TYR A 39 12.23 -9.57 -15.62
N ARG A 40 12.88 -9.08 -16.68
CA ARG A 40 14.32 -9.19 -16.83
C ARG A 40 15.00 -8.11 -16.02
N ASP A 41 15.82 -8.48 -15.05
CA ASP A 41 16.61 -7.52 -14.27
C ASP A 41 17.61 -6.76 -15.17
N ALA A 42 17.64 -5.43 -15.07
CA ALA A 42 18.49 -4.57 -15.91
C ALA A 42 19.98 -4.68 -15.59
N TRP A 43 20.36 -5.09 -14.37
CA TRP A 43 21.76 -5.18 -13.96
C TRP A 43 22.37 -6.54 -14.30
N PHE A 44 21.62 -7.62 -14.06
CA PHE A 44 22.11 -8.99 -14.19
C PHE A 44 21.55 -9.72 -15.40
N GLY A 45 20.53 -9.18 -16.07
CA GLY A 45 19.90 -9.78 -17.25
C GLY A 45 19.14 -11.07 -16.96
N MET A 46 18.84 -11.38 -15.69
CA MET A 46 18.17 -12.59 -15.24
C MET A 46 16.67 -12.35 -15.02
N GLU A 47 15.85 -13.39 -15.16
CA GLU A 47 14.44 -13.31 -14.77
C GLU A 47 14.33 -13.17 -13.25
N LYS A 48 13.57 -12.15 -12.82
CA LYS A 48 13.12 -11.95 -11.44
C LYS A 48 11.61 -12.06 -11.37
N ARG A 49 11.15 -12.54 -10.21
CA ARG A 49 9.73 -12.62 -9.88
C ARG A 49 9.50 -12.06 -8.49
N VAL A 50 8.58 -11.10 -8.38
CA VAL A 50 8.24 -10.42 -7.13
C VAL A 50 6.72 -10.49 -6.95
N ALA A 51 6.28 -11.02 -5.81
CA ALA A 51 4.89 -10.97 -5.40
C ALA A 51 4.70 -9.83 -4.40
N PHE A 52 3.66 -9.03 -4.59
CA PHE A 52 3.35 -7.89 -3.72
C PHE A 52 1.86 -7.61 -3.73
N GLU A 53 1.40 -6.87 -2.73
CA GLU A 53 0.00 -6.49 -2.57
C GLU A 53 -0.19 -5.02 -2.95
N ALA A 54 -1.25 -4.70 -3.69
CA ALA A 54 -1.62 -3.34 -4.05
C ALA A 54 -3.15 -3.18 -4.06
N GLU A 55 -3.63 -1.95 -3.93
CA GLU A 55 -5.08 -1.65 -3.90
C GLU A 55 -5.73 -1.92 -5.26
N ASP A 56 -5.03 -1.57 -6.34
CA ASP A 56 -5.48 -1.78 -7.72
C ASP A 56 -4.27 -1.88 -8.68
N VAL A 57 -4.56 -2.04 -9.98
CA VAL A 57 -3.55 -2.15 -11.04
C VAL A 57 -2.71 -0.87 -11.16
N ALA A 58 -3.29 0.31 -10.96
CA ALA A 58 -2.57 1.58 -11.07
C ALA A 58 -1.57 1.75 -9.92
N ALA A 59 -1.98 1.42 -8.69
CA ALA A 59 -1.11 1.38 -7.53
C ALA A 59 0.01 0.35 -7.73
N ALA A 60 -0.31 -0.82 -8.29
CA ALA A 60 0.70 -1.80 -8.64
C ALA A 60 1.74 -1.22 -9.61
N LEU A 61 1.30 -0.64 -10.74
CA LEU A 61 2.19 -0.05 -11.75
C LEU A 61 3.10 1.01 -11.15
N ALA A 62 2.58 1.88 -10.29
CA ALA A 62 3.37 2.89 -9.59
C ALA A 62 4.46 2.28 -8.68
N MET A 63 4.19 1.14 -8.04
CA MET A 63 5.20 0.44 -7.24
C MET A 63 6.32 -0.14 -8.12
N MET A 64 5.99 -0.61 -9.31
CA MET A 64 6.94 -1.27 -10.23
C MET A 64 7.88 -0.29 -10.94
N GLU A 65 7.53 1.00 -11.06
CA GLU A 65 8.40 2.02 -11.66
C GLU A 65 9.78 2.11 -11.01
N ARG A 66 9.89 1.69 -9.75
CA ARG A 66 11.14 1.72 -8.97
C ARG A 66 12.00 0.49 -9.18
N GLU A 67 11.46 -0.57 -9.79
CA GLU A 67 12.21 -1.80 -10.03
C GLU A 67 13.17 -1.62 -11.21
N PRO A 68 14.39 -2.18 -11.13
CA PRO A 68 15.38 -2.12 -12.21
C PRO A 68 14.98 -3.07 -13.35
N ILE A 69 13.90 -2.75 -14.04
CA ILE A 69 13.36 -3.52 -15.16
C ILE A 69 14.20 -3.26 -16.41
N GLY A 70 14.65 -4.33 -17.05
CA GLY A 70 15.37 -4.32 -18.33
C GLY A 70 14.43 -4.56 -19.51
N ASP A 71 14.82 -5.47 -20.41
CA ASP A 71 14.20 -5.62 -21.73
C ASP A 71 12.71 -5.99 -21.73
N TRP A 72 12.20 -6.62 -20.67
CA TRP A 72 10.79 -7.03 -20.61
C TRP A 72 10.28 -7.09 -19.19
N ALA A 73 8.96 -6.87 -19.05
CA ALA A 73 8.22 -7.08 -17.82
C ALA A 73 6.77 -7.49 -18.10
N GLU A 74 6.23 -8.33 -17.22
CA GLU A 74 4.88 -8.88 -17.24
C GLU A 74 4.28 -8.80 -15.84
N LEU A 75 3.06 -8.30 -15.75
CA LEU A 75 2.29 -8.22 -14.52
C LEU A 75 1.13 -9.20 -14.59
N THR A 76 1.03 -10.05 -13.58
CA THR A 76 -0.04 -11.04 -13.45
C THR A 76 -0.82 -10.85 -12.15
N GLN A 77 -2.12 -11.13 -12.21
CA GLN A 77 -3.04 -11.15 -11.08
C GLN A 77 -3.79 -12.48 -11.12
N ASP A 78 -3.80 -13.23 -10.00
CA ASP A 78 -4.44 -14.56 -9.93
C ASP A 78 -4.03 -15.52 -11.05
N GLY A 79 -2.80 -15.37 -11.56
CA GLY A 79 -2.25 -16.16 -12.67
C GLY A 79 -2.65 -15.68 -14.07
N ALA A 80 -3.53 -14.69 -14.20
CA ALA A 80 -3.85 -14.03 -15.47
C ALA A 80 -2.86 -12.89 -15.74
N LEU A 81 -2.37 -12.78 -16.98
CA LEU A 81 -1.58 -11.64 -17.43
C LEU A 81 -2.52 -10.44 -17.57
N ILE A 82 -2.18 -9.34 -16.90
CA ILE A 82 -2.99 -8.11 -16.94
C ILE A 82 -2.26 -6.97 -17.63
N CYS A 83 -0.92 -6.92 -17.53
CA CYS A 83 -0.13 -5.90 -18.23
C CYS A 83 1.18 -6.48 -18.75
N ARG A 84 1.63 -5.98 -19.90
CA ARG A 84 2.98 -6.21 -20.43
C ARG A 84 3.66 -4.88 -20.75
N ARG A 85 4.94 -4.77 -20.41
CA ARG A 85 5.76 -3.61 -20.78
C ARG A 85 6.17 -3.71 -22.24
N GLY A 86 5.80 -2.71 -23.02
CA GLY A 86 6.28 -2.47 -24.38
C GLY A 86 7.44 -1.48 -24.36
N HIS A 87 8.37 -1.67 -25.30
CA HIS A 87 9.49 -0.77 -25.57
C HIS A 87 9.21 -0.04 -26.88
N GLU A 88 9.25 1.29 -26.88
CA GLU A 88 9.26 2.07 -28.12
C GLU A 88 10.71 2.23 -28.62
N PRO A 89 10.96 2.09 -29.94
CA PRO A 89 12.28 2.34 -30.50
C PRO A 89 12.63 3.84 -30.42
N GLY A 90 13.90 4.14 -30.16
CA GLY A 90 14.42 5.51 -30.27
C GLY A 90 14.35 6.35 -28.99
N ASP A 91 14.55 5.72 -27.82
CA ASP A 91 14.67 6.40 -26.51
C ASP A 91 13.34 7.03 -26.02
N ALA A 92 12.22 6.60 -26.60
CA ALA A 92 10.89 6.93 -26.11
C ALA A 92 10.59 6.17 -24.79
N PRO A 93 9.73 6.73 -23.92
CA PRO A 93 9.42 6.10 -22.65
C PRO A 93 8.67 4.78 -22.85
N ASP A 94 9.02 3.80 -22.03
CA ASP A 94 8.30 2.52 -22.03
C ASP A 94 6.85 2.70 -21.62
N TYR A 95 5.98 1.85 -22.18
CA TYR A 95 4.55 1.88 -21.95
C TYR A 95 4.05 0.52 -21.46
N TRP A 96 2.91 0.53 -20.76
CA TRP A 96 2.24 -0.69 -20.32
C TRP A 96 0.99 -0.92 -21.17
N VAL A 97 0.89 -2.11 -21.75
CA VAL A 97 -0.30 -2.56 -22.49
C VAL A 97 -1.11 -3.45 -21.57
N VAL A 98 -2.40 -3.18 -21.47
CA VAL A 98 -3.37 -4.04 -20.76
C VAL A 98 -3.81 -5.15 -21.71
N ASP A 99 -3.79 -6.41 -21.24
CA ASP A 99 -4.24 -7.59 -21.99
C ASP A 99 -5.76 -7.80 -21.86
#